data_AF-A0A7J3XHQ6-F1
#
_entry.id   AF-A0A7J3XHQ6-F1
#
_cell.length_a   1.000
_cell.length_b   1.000
_cell.length_c   1.000
_cell.angle_alpha   90.00
_cell.angle_beta   90.00
_cell.angle_gamma   90.00
#
_symmetry.space_group_name_H-M   'P 1'
#
loop_
_entity.id
_entity.type
_entity.pdbx_description
1 polymer ?
#
loop_
_entity_poly.entity_id
_entity_poly.type
_entity_poly.pdbx_seq_one_letter_code
_entity_poly.pdbx_strand_id
1 'polypeptide(L)'
;MDAELEVGRFKGFSRLVEAVFIPEGGGYRRVEVEPTRKEWVDFRRGRAIVRVVYRLPKGSVIVVKDVAPGSARARAFVVGEGGALEEVPVRSERVAVSAVGGREVFRYDTVVEAPLGEVRVEGARLYASGVGRVSEEDVRRLEEEASYALVFIYDTFRNVENVPVRLHFLGSLEQVEGGYALFREGRRLTPEEESELTRLGFRRTGRDHWVLDLRDFRVDLDSALEWLRANAKGLDEQFEASARELWERLRPLRELKRELSGVLGAPVEQVALGARHAPRAGYGGDHSLWVKLAYVDRAKFDEIRSRYPYVDGWFHLNACEEPFHSILLRHFPDEASAEVLGRACRRYRAQVEWFARIRELFRRRYRVEPTDIEHRGEYYAVRFPYLGREKFKEIASAYTYSSGAFNVGKQRLVEEMRREGLLEGVDLELLKSLGLV
;
A
#
# COMPACT_ATOMS: atom_id res chain seq x y z
N MET A 1 -30.21 -0.97 -36.95
CA MET A 1 -29.44 -1.14 -38.20
C MET A 1 -28.12 -1.77 -37.83
N ASP A 2 -27.51 -2.50 -38.74
CA ASP A 2 -26.29 -3.25 -38.43
C ASP A 2 -25.07 -2.39 -38.81
N ALA A 3 -24.32 -1.98 -37.81
CA ALA A 3 -23.08 -1.23 -37.92
C ALA A 3 -21.90 -2.20 -37.78
N GLU A 4 -21.12 -2.36 -38.84
CA GLU A 4 -19.97 -3.27 -38.87
C GLU A 4 -18.68 -2.52 -38.54
N LEU A 5 -17.94 -3.01 -37.55
CA LEU A 5 -16.70 -2.42 -37.07
C LEU A 5 -15.63 -3.49 -36.88
N GLU A 6 -14.41 -3.24 -37.35
CA GLU A 6 -13.29 -4.13 -37.08
C GLU A 6 -12.60 -3.75 -35.76
N VAL A 7 -12.45 -4.71 -34.85
CA VAL A 7 -11.77 -4.54 -33.55
C VAL A 7 -10.77 -5.68 -33.31
N GLY A 8 -9.89 -5.54 -32.34
CA GLY A 8 -8.87 -6.55 -32.03
C GLY A 8 -7.45 -6.12 -32.38
N ARG A 9 -6.55 -7.09 -32.59
CA ARG A 9 -5.09 -6.84 -32.63
C ARG A 9 -4.58 -6.73 -34.07
N PHE A 10 -4.16 -5.52 -34.45
CA PHE A 10 -3.55 -5.19 -35.74
C PHE A 10 -2.02 -5.20 -35.67
N LYS A 11 -1.36 -5.00 -36.82
CA LYS A 11 0.10 -4.80 -36.84
C LYS A 11 0.44 -3.51 -36.11
N GLY A 12 1.00 -3.63 -34.91
CA GLY A 12 1.52 -2.48 -34.16
C GLY A 12 0.51 -1.73 -33.30
N PHE A 13 -0.78 -2.10 -33.32
CA PHE A 13 -1.79 -1.52 -32.41
C PHE A 13 -2.98 -2.48 -32.19
N SER A 14 -3.79 -2.22 -31.17
CA SER A 14 -5.05 -2.90 -30.87
C SER A 14 -6.20 -1.91 -30.88
N ARG A 15 -7.34 -2.23 -31.50
CA ARG A 15 -8.56 -1.40 -31.47
C ARG A 15 -9.59 -1.99 -30.53
N LEU A 16 -10.11 -1.17 -29.62
CA LEU A 16 -11.11 -1.54 -28.61
C LEU A 16 -12.29 -0.58 -28.66
N VAL A 17 -13.52 -1.06 -28.46
CA VAL A 17 -14.68 -0.19 -28.24
C VAL A 17 -14.66 0.31 -26.80
N GLU A 18 -14.70 1.62 -26.60
CA GLU A 18 -14.61 2.27 -25.28
C GLU A 18 -16.00 2.67 -24.76
N ALA A 19 -16.88 3.15 -25.64
CA ALA A 19 -18.26 3.47 -25.30
C ALA A 19 -19.17 3.48 -26.54
N VAL A 20 -20.46 3.21 -26.32
CA VAL A 20 -21.52 3.37 -27.32
C VAL A 20 -22.61 4.27 -26.75
N PHE A 21 -23.09 5.21 -27.56
CA PHE A 21 -24.17 6.13 -27.22
C PHE A 21 -25.29 6.02 -28.24
N ILE A 22 -26.54 5.98 -27.78
CA ILE A 22 -27.73 5.99 -28.63
C ILE A 22 -28.52 7.30 -28.47
N PRO A 23 -29.19 7.79 -29.53
CA PRO A 23 -30.07 8.94 -29.43
C PRO A 23 -31.22 8.72 -28.45
N GLU A 24 -31.41 9.64 -27.50
CA GLU A 24 -32.54 9.60 -26.56
C GLU A 24 -32.83 11.01 -26.02
N GLY A 25 -34.11 11.38 -25.93
CA GLY A 25 -34.52 12.61 -25.25
C GLY A 25 -33.96 13.93 -25.80
N GLY A 26 -33.58 13.97 -27.08
CA GLY A 26 -32.92 15.15 -27.69
C GLY A 26 -31.41 15.23 -27.47
N GLY A 27 -30.80 14.19 -26.89
CA GLY A 27 -29.36 14.04 -26.74
C GLY A 27 -28.93 12.58 -26.87
N TYR A 28 -27.98 12.16 -26.04
CA TYR A 28 -27.36 10.83 -26.10
C TYR A 28 -27.36 10.14 -24.74
N ARG A 29 -27.68 8.84 -24.73
CA ARG A 29 -27.49 7.97 -23.56
C ARG A 29 -26.41 6.92 -23.83
N ARG A 30 -25.49 6.76 -22.89
CA ARG A 30 -24.50 5.68 -22.91
C ARG A 30 -25.19 4.34 -22.67
N VAL A 31 -24.87 3.34 -23.49
CA VAL A 31 -25.40 1.99 -23.38
C VAL A 31 -24.30 0.95 -23.45
N GLU A 32 -24.49 -0.15 -22.72
CA GLU A 32 -23.71 -1.35 -22.92
C GLU A 32 -24.36 -2.17 -24.04
N VAL A 33 -23.59 -2.50 -25.07
CA VAL A 33 -24.09 -3.19 -26.25
C VAL A 33 -23.17 -4.36 -26.54
N GLU A 34 -23.72 -5.56 -26.52
CA GLU A 34 -23.01 -6.73 -27.02
C GLU A 34 -23.10 -6.78 -28.55
N PRO A 35 -22.01 -7.15 -29.25
CA PRO A 35 -22.06 -7.30 -30.70
C PRO A 35 -22.93 -8.50 -31.06
N THR A 36 -23.82 -8.30 -32.04
CA THR A 36 -24.73 -9.33 -32.55
C THR A 36 -24.01 -10.39 -33.37
N ARG A 37 -22.83 -10.07 -33.91
CA ARG A 37 -21.97 -11.02 -34.62
C ARG A 37 -20.51 -10.73 -34.31
N LYS A 38 -19.70 -11.80 -34.14
CA LYS A 38 -18.24 -11.75 -34.01
C LYS A 38 -17.64 -12.71 -35.02
N GLU A 39 -16.87 -12.22 -35.97
CA GLU A 39 -16.18 -13.04 -36.97
C GLU A 39 -14.68 -12.89 -36.83
N TRP A 40 -13.98 -14.02 -36.71
CA TRP A 40 -12.53 -14.04 -36.69
C TRP A 40 -12.00 -13.94 -38.12
N VAL A 41 -11.20 -12.91 -38.39
CA VAL A 41 -10.54 -12.74 -39.68
C VAL A 41 -9.07 -13.14 -39.54
N ASP A 42 -8.74 -14.30 -40.09
CA ASP A 42 -7.42 -14.91 -39.95
C ASP A 42 -6.43 -14.32 -40.96
N PHE A 43 -5.33 -13.76 -40.48
CA PHE A 43 -4.22 -13.30 -41.33
C PHE A 43 -3.00 -14.19 -41.14
N ARG A 44 -2.41 -14.66 -42.25
CA ARG A 44 -1.12 -15.37 -42.25
C ARG A 44 -0.10 -14.55 -41.46
N ARG A 45 0.48 -15.12 -40.39
CA ARG A 45 1.44 -14.55 -39.40
C ARG A 45 0.88 -14.17 -38.01
N GLY A 46 -0.13 -14.88 -37.49
CA GLY A 46 -0.40 -14.92 -36.04
C GLY A 46 -1.00 -13.65 -35.44
N ARG A 47 -1.95 -13.01 -36.13
CA ARG A 47 -2.75 -11.90 -35.59
C ARG A 47 -4.23 -12.25 -35.65
N ALA A 48 -4.95 -11.95 -34.57
CA ALA A 48 -6.38 -12.18 -34.47
C ALA A 48 -7.12 -10.83 -34.53
N ILE A 49 -7.82 -10.58 -35.63
CA ILE A 49 -8.77 -9.47 -35.78
C ILE A 49 -10.17 -10.07 -35.60
N VAL A 50 -11.02 -9.40 -34.82
CA VAL A 50 -12.43 -9.75 -34.67
C VAL A 50 -13.25 -8.66 -35.34
N ARG A 51 -13.92 -9.00 -36.43
CA ARG A 51 -14.95 -8.15 -37.02
C ARG A 51 -16.21 -8.28 -36.17
N VAL A 52 -16.67 -7.17 -35.61
CA VAL A 52 -17.85 -7.12 -34.75
C VAL A 52 -18.97 -6.35 -35.44
N VAL A 53 -20.18 -6.88 -35.38
CA VAL A 53 -21.38 -6.19 -35.88
C VAL A 53 -22.20 -5.79 -34.67
N TYR A 54 -22.59 -4.52 -34.61
CA TYR A 54 -23.48 -3.98 -33.60
C TYR A 54 -24.81 -3.62 -34.23
N ARG A 55 -25.93 -3.99 -33.59
CA ARG A 55 -27.25 -3.53 -34.03
C ARG A 55 -27.62 -2.25 -33.29
N LEU A 56 -27.42 -1.10 -33.95
CA LEU A 56 -27.59 0.24 -33.36
C LEU A 56 -28.59 1.10 -34.17
N PRO A 57 -29.29 2.04 -33.53
CA PRO A 57 -30.12 3.03 -34.23
C PRO A 57 -29.29 4.06 -35.01
N LYS A 58 -29.91 4.73 -35.99
CA LYS A 58 -29.27 5.81 -36.77
C LYS A 58 -28.88 6.92 -35.82
N GLY A 59 -27.73 7.54 -36.04
CA GLY A 59 -27.21 8.62 -35.22
C GLY A 59 -26.48 8.17 -33.95
N SER A 60 -26.39 6.87 -33.67
CA SER A 60 -25.60 6.34 -32.54
C SER A 60 -24.12 6.67 -32.72
N VAL A 61 -23.43 6.92 -31.61
CA VAL A 61 -21.99 7.22 -31.58
C VAL A 61 -21.23 6.03 -31.01
N ILE A 62 -20.21 5.56 -31.71
CA ILE A 62 -19.30 4.51 -31.26
C ILE A 62 -17.93 5.13 -31.06
N VAL A 63 -17.43 5.13 -29.82
CA VAL A 63 -16.07 5.61 -29.49
C VAL A 63 -15.14 4.41 -29.38
N VAL A 64 -14.04 4.46 -30.12
CA VAL A 64 -13.01 3.42 -30.16
C VAL A 64 -11.65 3.97 -29.76
N LYS A 65 -10.82 3.08 -29.25
CA LYS A 65 -9.46 3.37 -28.82
C LYS A 65 -8.46 2.50 -29.56
N ASP A 66 -7.61 3.14 -30.34
CA ASP A 66 -6.46 2.51 -31.00
C ASP A 66 -5.26 2.60 -30.06
N VAL A 67 -4.79 1.47 -29.55
CA VAL A 67 -3.71 1.35 -28.56
C VAL A 67 -2.47 0.75 -29.20
N ALA A 68 -1.41 1.54 -29.34
CA ALA A 68 -0.09 1.10 -29.80
C ALA A 68 0.94 1.16 -28.65
N PRO A 69 2.13 0.53 -28.78
CA PRO A 69 3.21 0.72 -27.83
C PRO A 69 3.56 2.21 -27.71
N GLY A 70 3.34 2.79 -26.52
CA GLY A 70 3.66 4.19 -26.24
C GLY A 70 2.63 5.22 -26.72
N SER A 71 1.54 4.84 -27.40
CA SER A 71 0.50 5.78 -27.83
C SER A 71 -0.90 5.20 -27.78
N ALA A 72 -1.90 6.04 -27.52
CA ALA A 72 -3.30 5.69 -27.63
C ALA A 72 -4.03 6.84 -28.34
N ARG A 73 -4.85 6.52 -29.34
CA ARG A 73 -5.64 7.49 -30.09
C ARG A 73 -7.11 7.09 -30.04
N ALA A 74 -7.96 8.02 -29.62
CA ALA A 74 -9.40 7.85 -29.73
C ALA A 74 -9.87 8.17 -31.14
N ARG A 75 -10.92 7.49 -31.59
CA ARG A 75 -11.70 7.79 -32.81
C ARG A 75 -13.17 7.60 -32.46
N ALA A 76 -14.06 8.30 -33.14
CA ALA A 76 -15.49 8.11 -32.96
C ALA A 76 -16.20 8.03 -34.30
N PHE A 77 -17.26 7.24 -34.35
CA PHE A 77 -18.06 7.02 -35.54
C PHE A 77 -19.53 7.26 -35.24
N VAL A 78 -20.23 7.94 -36.15
CA VAL A 78 -21.69 8.06 -36.15
C VAL A 78 -22.28 7.02 -37.10
N VAL A 79 -23.33 6.33 -36.66
CA VAL A 79 -24.06 5.36 -37.48
C VAL A 79 -24.99 6.09 -38.44
N GLY A 80 -24.64 6.13 -39.72
CA GLY A 80 -25.40 6.71 -40.81
C GLY A 80 -26.52 5.81 -41.34
N GLU A 81 -27.05 6.18 -42.51
CA GLU A 81 -28.07 5.37 -43.19
C GLU A 81 -27.48 4.03 -43.66
N GLY A 82 -28.30 2.97 -43.60
CA GLY A 82 -27.84 1.62 -43.97
C GLY A 82 -26.80 1.01 -43.03
N GLY A 83 -26.45 1.65 -41.91
CA GLY A 83 -25.42 1.16 -40.98
C GLY A 83 -24.00 1.62 -41.30
N ALA A 84 -23.82 2.50 -42.29
CA ALA A 84 -22.52 3.09 -42.61
C ALA A 84 -21.92 3.82 -41.40
N LEU A 85 -20.61 3.69 -41.19
CA LEU A 85 -19.89 4.37 -40.12
C LEU A 85 -19.16 5.59 -40.68
N GLU A 86 -19.57 6.78 -40.24
CA GLU A 86 -18.91 8.04 -40.59
C GLU A 86 -18.03 8.48 -39.43
N GLU A 87 -16.73 8.65 -39.67
CA GLU A 87 -15.82 9.14 -38.64
C GLU A 87 -16.13 10.61 -38.34
N VAL A 88 -16.27 10.91 -37.05
CA VAL A 88 -16.50 12.27 -36.57
C VAL A 88 -15.29 12.79 -35.80
N PRO A 89 -15.07 14.12 -35.80
CA PRO A 89 -13.96 14.72 -35.07
C PRO A 89 -14.01 14.37 -33.59
N VAL A 90 -12.85 14.04 -33.04
CA VAL A 90 -12.67 13.87 -31.60
C VAL A 90 -11.64 14.88 -31.12
N ARG A 91 -11.92 15.53 -30.00
CA ARG A 91 -10.95 16.36 -29.30
C ARG A 91 -10.68 15.78 -27.92
N SER A 92 -9.46 15.98 -27.44
CA SER A 92 -9.10 15.61 -26.08
C SER A 92 -9.21 16.84 -25.21
N GLU A 93 -10.06 16.78 -24.18
CA GLU A 93 -10.23 17.88 -23.24
C GLU A 93 -9.56 17.51 -21.92
N ARG A 94 -8.73 18.42 -21.41
CA ARG A 94 -8.13 18.28 -20.08
C ARG A 94 -9.19 18.67 -19.05
N VAL A 95 -9.62 17.71 -18.24
CA VAL A 95 -10.59 17.91 -17.17
C VAL A 95 -9.87 17.81 -15.84
N ALA A 96 -9.91 18.89 -15.07
CA ALA A 96 -9.42 18.87 -13.68
C ALA A 96 -10.31 17.94 -12.86
N VAL A 97 -9.70 16.95 -12.22
CA VAL A 97 -10.39 15.95 -11.40
C VAL A 97 -10.24 16.29 -9.92
N SER A 98 -9.02 16.65 -9.50
CA SER A 98 -8.70 17.06 -8.13
C SER A 98 -7.39 17.87 -8.10
N ALA A 99 -7.03 18.37 -6.92
CA ALA A 99 -5.74 18.99 -6.67
C ALA A 99 -5.07 18.28 -5.49
N VAL A 100 -3.85 17.82 -5.70
CA VAL A 100 -3.15 16.91 -4.79
C VAL A 100 -1.71 17.40 -4.61
N GLY A 101 -1.36 17.86 -3.41
CA GLY A 101 0.00 18.34 -3.08
C GLY A 101 0.43 19.56 -3.87
N GLY A 102 -0.52 20.48 -4.13
CA GLY A 102 -0.28 21.66 -4.98
C GLY A 102 -0.18 21.36 -6.48
N ARG A 103 -0.36 20.10 -6.89
CA ARG A 103 -0.39 19.69 -8.30
C ARG A 103 -1.82 19.41 -8.74
N GLU A 104 -2.17 19.91 -9.91
CA GLU A 104 -3.45 19.58 -10.53
C GLU A 104 -3.43 18.13 -11.03
N VAL A 105 -4.41 17.34 -10.59
CA VAL A 105 -4.70 16.01 -11.13
C VAL A 105 -5.81 16.18 -12.14
N PHE A 106 -5.56 15.69 -13.34
CA PHE A 106 -6.45 15.84 -14.47
C PHE A 106 -6.52 14.56 -15.26
N ARG A 107 -7.62 14.40 -15.98
CA ARG A 107 -7.76 13.36 -16.99
C ARG A 107 -7.99 13.99 -18.34
N TYR A 108 -7.74 13.20 -19.37
CA TYR A 108 -8.04 13.59 -20.74
C TYR A 108 -9.29 12.88 -21.19
N ASP A 109 -10.40 13.61 -21.18
CA ASP A 109 -11.69 13.10 -21.66
C ASP A 109 -11.72 13.18 -23.19
N THR A 110 -12.32 12.16 -23.81
CA THR A 110 -12.59 12.17 -25.24
C THR A 110 -13.92 12.85 -25.46
N VAL A 111 -13.89 13.97 -26.18
CA VAL A 111 -15.06 14.75 -26.52
C VAL A 111 -15.35 14.57 -27.99
N VAL A 112 -16.60 14.20 -28.29
CA VAL A 112 -17.07 13.96 -29.66
C VAL A 112 -18.20 14.92 -29.95
N GLU A 113 -18.06 15.69 -31.02
CA GLU A 113 -19.13 16.53 -31.54
C GLU A 113 -20.02 15.68 -32.44
N ALA A 114 -21.20 15.33 -31.93
CA ALA A 114 -22.17 14.49 -32.65
C ALA A 114 -23.42 15.31 -33.02
N PRO A 115 -24.24 14.84 -33.99
CA PRO A 115 -25.36 15.62 -34.53
C PRO A 115 -26.41 16.08 -33.50
N LEU A 116 -26.60 15.33 -32.41
CA LEU A 116 -27.57 15.64 -31.35
C LEU A 116 -26.93 16.25 -30.10
N GLY A 117 -25.67 16.70 -30.21
CA GLY A 117 -24.93 17.32 -29.11
C GLY A 117 -23.60 16.62 -28.82
N GLU A 118 -22.89 17.16 -27.85
CA GLU A 118 -21.58 16.68 -27.44
C GLU A 118 -21.72 15.40 -26.58
N VAL A 119 -20.93 14.36 -26.89
CA VAL A 119 -20.76 13.20 -26.00
C VAL A 119 -19.35 13.17 -25.43
N ARG A 120 -19.26 12.83 -24.14
CA ARG A 120 -18.01 12.77 -23.39
C ARG A 120 -17.74 11.35 -22.92
N VAL A 121 -16.54 10.85 -23.20
CA VAL A 121 -16.04 9.58 -22.67
C VAL A 121 -14.90 9.90 -21.71
N GLU A 122 -15.09 9.53 -20.45
CA GLU A 122 -14.13 9.76 -19.40
C GLU A 122 -12.80 9.04 -19.69
N GLY A 123 -11.70 9.76 -19.57
CA GLY A 123 -10.38 9.17 -19.73
C GLY A 123 -10.11 8.15 -18.62
N ALA A 124 -9.88 6.89 -18.98
CA ALA A 124 -9.55 5.81 -18.03
C ALA A 124 -8.18 5.97 -17.31
N ARG A 125 -7.49 7.10 -17.50
CA ARG A 125 -6.15 7.36 -16.95
C ARG A 125 -6.12 8.76 -16.36
N LEU A 126 -5.60 8.87 -15.16
CA LEU A 126 -5.32 10.13 -14.49
C LEU A 126 -3.89 10.57 -14.81
N TYR A 127 -3.66 11.88 -14.72
CA TYR A 127 -2.37 12.52 -14.93
C TYR A 127 -2.18 13.57 -13.85
N ALA A 128 -0.96 13.72 -13.34
CA ALA A 128 -0.60 14.77 -12.40
C ALA A 128 0.41 15.72 -13.03
N SER A 129 0.19 17.03 -12.87
CA SER A 129 1.06 18.07 -13.42
C SER A 129 2.52 17.89 -12.98
N GLY A 130 3.45 17.82 -13.96
CA GLY A 130 4.88 17.65 -13.71
C GLY A 130 5.35 16.21 -13.41
N VAL A 131 4.44 15.24 -13.31
CA VAL A 131 4.76 13.82 -13.05
C VAL A 131 4.42 12.95 -14.26
N GLY A 132 3.28 13.21 -14.90
CA GLY A 132 2.78 12.42 -16.02
C GLY A 132 1.67 11.46 -15.60
N ARG A 133 1.63 10.26 -16.19
CA ARG A 133 0.53 9.31 -16.01
C ARG A 133 0.53 8.71 -14.60
N VAL A 134 -0.64 8.65 -13.98
CA VAL A 134 -0.88 8.12 -12.63
C VAL A 134 -2.13 7.23 -12.63
N SER A 135 -2.12 6.10 -11.92
CA SER A 135 -3.32 5.31 -11.62
C SER A 135 -4.17 5.96 -10.52
N GLU A 136 -5.41 5.50 -10.29
CA GLU A 136 -6.21 5.95 -9.13
C GLU A 136 -5.52 5.60 -7.80
N GLU A 137 -4.82 4.47 -7.76
CA GLU A 137 -3.98 4.07 -6.63
C GLU A 137 -2.73 4.95 -6.55
N ASP A 138 -2.14 5.40 -7.66
CA ASP A 138 -1.08 6.43 -7.64
C ASP A 138 -1.63 7.82 -7.30
N VAL A 139 -2.91 8.13 -7.54
CA VAL A 139 -3.53 9.39 -7.13
C VAL A 139 -3.84 9.36 -5.64
N ARG A 140 -4.36 8.25 -5.10
CA ARG A 140 -4.41 8.02 -3.65
C ARG A 140 -3.03 7.99 -3.03
N ARG A 141 -2.07 7.31 -3.65
CA ARG A 141 -0.67 7.34 -3.24
C ARG A 141 -0.07 8.72 -3.42
N LEU A 142 -0.53 9.57 -4.35
CA LEU A 142 -0.13 10.96 -4.48
C LEU A 142 -0.88 11.87 -3.52
N GLU A 143 -2.06 11.52 -3.02
CA GLU A 143 -2.81 12.22 -1.96
C GLU A 143 -2.17 11.91 -0.60
N GLU A 144 -1.84 10.65 -0.39
CA GLU A 144 -0.99 10.16 0.69
C GLU A 144 0.43 10.69 0.53
N GLU A 145 1.01 10.67 -0.67
CA GLU A 145 2.32 11.23 -0.99
C GLU A 145 2.29 12.74 -1.08
N ALA A 146 1.15 13.43 -1.15
CA ALA A 146 1.03 14.90 -1.10
C ALA A 146 0.96 15.36 0.35
N SER A 147 0.29 14.55 1.16
CA SER A 147 0.48 14.53 2.61
C SER A 147 1.95 14.20 2.95
N TYR A 148 2.66 13.45 2.08
CA TYR A 148 4.09 13.13 2.13
C TYR A 148 5.00 14.03 1.24
N ALA A 149 4.51 14.96 0.38
CA ALA A 149 5.34 15.66 -0.63
C ALA A 149 5.74 17.04 -0.12
N LEU A 150 5.44 17.31 1.15
CA LEU A 150 6.28 18.11 2.03
C LEU A 150 7.62 17.40 2.37
N VAL A 151 7.84 16.15 1.93
CA VAL A 151 9.06 15.33 2.16
C VAL A 151 10.00 15.25 0.94
N PHE A 152 9.83 16.11 -0.09
CA PHE A 152 10.93 16.34 -1.06
C PHE A 152 11.90 17.43 -0.56
N ILE A 153 12.71 17.01 0.42
CA ILE A 153 13.93 17.68 0.87
C ILE A 153 14.96 17.56 -0.26
N TYR A 154 14.87 18.37 -1.33
CA TYR A 154 16.02 18.62 -2.22
C TYR A 154 15.88 19.87 -3.10
N ASP A 155 14.67 20.34 -3.41
CA ASP A 155 14.48 21.50 -4.32
C ASP A 155 14.38 22.86 -3.60
N THR A 156 14.16 22.88 -2.28
CA THR A 156 14.16 24.12 -1.48
C THR A 156 15.57 24.61 -1.12
N PHE A 157 16.62 23.85 -1.44
CA PHE A 157 17.99 24.09 -0.95
C PHE A 157 18.85 24.98 -1.84
N ARG A 158 18.33 25.52 -2.95
CA ARG A 158 19.17 26.26 -3.89
C ARG A 158 19.22 27.78 -3.66
N ASN A 159 18.29 28.37 -2.91
CA ASN A 159 18.10 29.84 -2.90
C ASN A 159 17.90 30.49 -1.52
N VAL A 160 18.46 29.97 -0.42
CA VAL A 160 18.32 30.63 0.89
C VAL A 160 19.67 30.94 1.50
N GLU A 161 20.22 32.08 1.12
CA GLU A 161 21.13 32.84 1.96
C GLU A 161 20.29 33.52 3.06
N ASN A 162 20.65 33.28 4.33
CA ASN A 162 20.23 34.06 5.51
C ASN A 162 18.71 34.14 5.85
N VAL A 163 18.00 33.04 6.19
CA VAL A 163 16.79 33.09 7.07
C VAL A 163 16.47 31.71 7.71
N PRO A 164 15.64 31.63 8.77
CA PRO A 164 15.90 30.97 10.06
C PRO A 164 15.65 29.45 10.06
N VAL A 165 16.05 28.79 11.15
CA VAL A 165 15.75 27.38 11.44
C VAL A 165 14.22 27.17 11.35
N ARG A 166 13.73 26.55 10.26
CA ARG A 166 12.32 26.18 10.14
C ARG A 166 12.09 24.81 10.78
N LEU A 167 11.28 24.77 11.83
CA LEU A 167 10.70 23.53 12.35
C LEU A 167 9.65 23.03 11.35
N HIS A 168 9.85 21.81 10.83
CA HIS A 168 8.87 21.15 9.98
C HIS A 168 7.98 20.24 10.85
N PHE A 169 6.68 20.53 10.89
CA PHE A 169 5.67 19.71 11.53
C PHE A 169 5.14 18.67 10.52
N LEU A 170 5.12 17.40 10.90
CA LEU A 170 4.49 16.30 10.16
C LEU A 170 3.64 15.48 11.16
N GLY A 171 2.39 15.18 10.83
CA GLY A 171 1.66 14.04 11.40
C GLY A 171 0.23 14.29 11.89
N SER A 172 -0.67 13.41 11.43
CA SER A 172 -1.88 12.99 12.13
C SER A 172 -1.58 11.76 13.01
N LEU A 173 -2.48 11.40 13.92
CA LEU A 173 -2.33 10.33 14.93
C LEU A 173 -2.00 8.93 14.36
N GLU A 174 -2.11 8.70 13.04
CA GLU A 174 -1.77 7.42 12.39
C GLU A 174 -0.32 7.38 11.84
N GLN A 175 0.42 8.50 11.84
CA GLN A 175 1.80 8.63 11.36
C GLN A 175 2.58 9.68 12.18
N VAL A 176 3.47 9.25 13.07
CA VAL A 176 4.30 10.16 13.89
C VAL A 176 5.60 10.52 13.15
N GLU A 177 5.50 11.30 12.07
CA GLU A 177 6.64 11.62 11.20
C GLU A 177 7.29 13.01 11.40
N GLY A 178 6.79 13.85 12.30
CA GLY A 178 7.38 15.18 12.58
C GLY A 178 8.14 15.23 13.90
N GLY A 179 9.39 15.68 13.88
CA GLY A 179 10.18 15.84 15.11
C GLY A 179 11.66 16.09 14.86
N TYR A 180 12.01 16.97 13.94
CA TYR A 180 13.42 17.25 13.62
C TYR A 180 13.73 18.74 13.77
N ALA A 181 14.87 19.05 14.38
CA ALA A 181 15.47 20.39 14.29
C ALA A 181 16.66 20.36 13.32
N LEU A 182 16.64 21.24 12.33
CA LEU A 182 17.70 21.35 11.32
C LEU A 182 18.66 22.48 11.69
N PHE A 183 19.94 22.16 11.77
CA PHE A 183 21.02 23.10 11.97
C PHE A 183 21.91 23.12 10.72
N ARG A 184 22.26 24.32 10.23
CA ARG A 184 23.24 24.50 9.15
C ARG A 184 24.49 25.13 9.70
N GLU A 185 25.64 24.57 9.33
CA GLU A 185 26.95 25.10 9.69
C GLU A 185 27.17 26.49 9.08
N GLY A 186 27.23 27.53 9.91
CA GLY A 186 27.61 28.89 9.47
C GLY A 186 29.12 29.07 9.28
N ARG A 187 29.92 28.09 9.75
CA ARG A 187 31.35 27.94 9.56
C ARG A 187 31.70 26.46 9.64
N ARG A 188 32.85 26.07 9.12
CA ARG A 188 33.36 24.71 9.30
C ARG A 188 33.54 24.41 10.79
N LEU A 189 32.93 23.32 11.24
CA LEU A 189 33.10 22.81 12.60
C LEU A 189 34.45 22.10 12.76
N THR A 190 35.00 22.15 13.96
CA THR A 190 36.15 21.34 14.36
C THR A 190 35.72 19.88 14.61
N PRO A 191 36.62 18.89 14.50
CA PRO A 191 36.30 17.50 14.83
C PRO A 191 35.71 17.32 16.23
N GLU A 192 36.16 18.12 17.19
CA GLU A 192 35.64 18.13 18.56
C GLU A 192 34.18 18.62 18.60
N GLU A 193 33.85 19.67 17.85
CA GLU A 193 32.47 20.18 17.73
C GLU A 193 31.55 19.21 16.98
N GLU A 194 32.05 18.55 15.93
CA GLU A 194 31.29 17.51 15.22
C GLU A 194 31.04 16.28 16.12
N SER A 195 32.04 15.90 16.92
CA SER A 195 31.90 14.83 17.91
C SER A 195 30.90 15.21 19.00
N GLU A 196 30.93 16.46 19.46
CA GLU A 196 29.99 16.98 20.46
C GLU A 196 28.56 17.02 19.92
N LEU A 197 28.33 17.50 18.69
CA LEU A 197 27.02 17.44 18.05
C LEU A 197 26.49 16.00 17.95
N THR A 198 27.35 15.06 17.58
CA THR A 198 26.99 13.63 17.53
C THR A 198 26.60 13.11 18.92
N ARG A 199 27.33 13.50 19.97
CA ARG A 199 27.03 13.17 21.37
C ARG A 199 25.67 13.73 21.81
N LEU A 200 25.34 14.93 21.37
CA LEU A 200 24.05 15.59 21.64
C LEU A 200 22.88 15.01 20.82
N GLY A 201 23.16 14.04 19.94
CA GLY A 201 22.16 13.33 19.15
C GLY A 201 21.88 13.95 17.79
N PHE A 202 22.68 14.91 17.34
CA PHE A 202 22.62 15.40 15.97
C PHE A 202 23.23 14.37 15.00
N ARG A 203 22.62 14.25 13.82
CA ARG A 203 23.10 13.44 12.72
C ARG A 203 23.43 14.35 11.54
N ARG A 204 24.62 14.21 10.97
CA ARG A 204 25.00 14.97 9.78
C ARG A 204 24.19 14.49 8.57
N THR A 205 23.54 15.43 7.88
CA THR A 205 22.77 15.17 6.66
C THR A 205 23.32 16.02 5.54
N GLY A 206 24.12 15.45 4.64
CA GLY A 206 24.79 16.23 3.59
C GLY A 206 26.11 16.88 4.05
N ARG A 207 26.59 17.90 3.33
CA ARG A 207 27.93 18.46 3.56
C ARG A 207 28.01 19.40 4.78
N ASP A 208 26.96 20.17 5.04
CA ASP A 208 26.96 21.30 5.99
C ASP A 208 25.71 21.36 6.86
N HIS A 209 24.89 20.29 6.91
CA HIS A 209 23.67 20.26 7.71
C HIS A 209 23.70 19.14 8.74
N TRP A 210 23.03 19.41 9.87
CA TRP A 210 22.86 18.51 11.00
C TRP A 210 21.39 18.48 11.40
N VAL A 211 20.92 17.32 11.82
CA VAL A 211 19.54 17.08 12.22
C VAL A 211 19.50 16.50 13.62
N LEU A 212 18.76 17.14 14.52
CA LEU A 212 18.41 16.59 15.82
C LEU A 212 17.05 15.91 15.74
N ASP A 213 16.99 14.59 15.99
CA ASP A 213 15.73 13.84 16.01
C ASP A 213 15.12 13.87 17.42
N LEU A 214 14.12 14.72 17.64
CA LEU A 214 13.41 14.89 18.92
C LEU A 214 12.58 13.66 19.32
N ARG A 215 12.48 12.65 18.44
CA ARG A 215 11.84 11.35 18.72
C ARG A 215 12.86 10.31 19.18
N ASP A 216 14.16 10.63 19.21
CA ASP A 216 15.21 9.74 19.71
C ASP A 216 15.33 9.91 21.23
N PHE A 217 15.12 8.82 21.99
CA PHE A 217 15.13 8.84 23.46
C PHE A 217 16.53 9.08 24.06
N ARG A 218 17.56 9.08 23.22
CA ARG A 218 18.96 9.33 23.58
C ARG A 218 19.34 10.81 23.49
N VAL A 219 18.51 11.64 22.85
CA VAL A 219 18.75 13.07 22.75
C VAL A 219 18.66 13.71 24.14
N ASP A 220 19.66 14.51 24.47
CA ASP A 220 19.62 15.45 25.58
C ASP A 220 19.28 16.83 25.02
N LEU A 221 17.99 17.18 25.06
CA LEU A 221 17.51 18.42 24.48
C LEU A 221 18.10 19.66 25.17
N ASP A 222 18.27 19.62 26.48
CA ASP A 222 18.75 20.80 27.23
C ASP A 222 20.19 21.12 26.84
N SER A 223 21.06 20.10 26.83
CA SER A 223 22.43 20.23 26.35
C SER A 223 22.49 20.63 24.87
N ALA A 224 21.60 20.10 24.03
CA ALA A 224 21.52 20.45 22.62
C ALA A 224 21.12 21.92 22.41
N LEU A 225 20.12 22.42 23.13
CA LEU A 225 19.68 23.82 23.07
C LEU A 225 20.73 24.77 23.64
N GLU A 226 21.45 24.39 24.70
CA GLU A 226 22.57 25.17 25.24
C GLU A 226 23.72 25.28 24.22
N TRP A 227 24.07 24.16 23.57
CA TRP A 227 25.08 24.17 22.51
C TRP A 227 24.65 25.06 21.33
N LEU A 228 23.38 24.96 20.91
CA LEU A 228 22.83 25.79 19.84
C LEU A 228 22.84 27.28 20.23
N ARG A 229 22.51 27.64 21.47
CA ARG A 229 22.61 29.04 21.94
C ARG A 229 24.02 29.60 21.84
N ALA A 230 25.01 28.80 22.18
CA ALA A 230 26.41 29.21 22.16
C ALA A 230 26.99 29.32 20.73
N ASN A 231 26.48 28.53 19.78
CA ASN A 231 27.13 28.32 18.48
C ASN A 231 26.30 28.69 17.25
N ALA A 232 24.97 28.76 17.36
CA ALA A 232 24.07 29.09 16.26
C ALA A 232 23.66 30.57 16.31
N LYS A 233 23.82 31.28 15.18
CA LYS A 233 23.30 32.64 15.03
C LYS A 233 21.82 32.60 14.67
N GLY A 234 21.00 33.39 15.35
CA GLY A 234 19.56 33.50 15.06
C GLY A 234 18.69 32.40 15.68
N LEU A 235 19.18 31.72 16.72
CA LEU A 235 18.32 30.96 17.62
C LEU A 235 17.46 31.95 18.41
N ASP A 236 16.15 31.92 18.22
CA ASP A 236 15.22 32.78 18.95
C ASP A 236 14.47 31.98 20.04
N GLU A 237 13.88 32.73 20.98
CA GLU A 237 13.11 32.15 22.09
C GLU A 237 11.92 31.31 21.58
N GLN A 238 11.38 31.65 20.41
CA GLN A 238 10.26 30.94 19.78
C GLN A 238 10.68 29.53 19.34
N PHE A 239 11.86 29.36 18.75
CA PHE A 239 12.41 28.07 18.39
C PHE A 239 12.61 27.18 19.61
N GLU A 240 13.21 27.71 20.68
CA GLU A 240 13.43 26.93 21.91
C GLU A 240 12.11 26.50 22.54
N ALA A 241 11.13 27.41 22.61
CA ALA A 241 9.80 27.10 23.12
C ALA A 241 9.13 25.98 22.30
N SER A 242 9.19 26.07 20.97
CA SER A 242 8.61 25.04 20.08
C SER A 242 9.35 23.70 20.16
N ALA A 243 10.68 23.70 20.28
CA ALA A 243 11.47 22.48 20.46
C ALA A 243 11.14 21.77 21.77
N ARG A 244 10.96 22.54 22.86
CA ARG A 244 10.54 22.03 24.17
C ARG A 244 9.11 21.51 24.16
N GLU A 245 8.18 22.23 23.52
CA GLU A 245 6.79 21.77 23.36
C GLU A 245 6.73 20.44 22.59
N LEU A 246 7.45 20.34 21.47
CA LEU A 246 7.54 19.10 20.68
C LEU A 246 8.21 17.98 21.45
N TRP A 247 9.25 18.28 22.22
CA TRP A 247 9.88 17.31 23.10
C TRP A 247 8.87 16.72 24.07
N GLU A 248 8.13 17.56 24.78
CA GLU A 248 7.10 17.10 25.72
C GLU A 248 6.01 16.29 25.03
N ARG A 249 5.52 16.76 23.88
CA ARG A 249 4.51 16.05 23.06
C ARG A 249 4.99 14.67 22.59
N LEU A 250 6.28 14.53 22.28
CA LEU A 250 6.89 13.28 21.79
C LEU A 250 7.39 12.36 22.93
N ARG A 251 7.21 12.73 24.20
CA ARG A 251 7.62 11.93 25.36
C ARG A 251 7.11 10.48 25.29
N PRO A 252 5.82 10.21 25.03
CA PRO A 252 5.32 8.82 25.00
C PRO A 252 6.04 7.95 23.97
N LEU A 253 6.35 8.51 22.79
CA LEU A 253 7.10 7.78 21.75
C LEU A 253 8.54 7.49 22.18
N ARG A 254 9.21 8.43 22.84
CA ARG A 254 10.58 8.22 23.36
C ARG A 254 10.60 7.17 24.46
N GLU A 255 9.64 7.19 25.37
CA GLU A 255 9.52 6.19 26.43
C GLU A 255 9.21 4.80 25.86
N LEU A 256 8.30 4.70 24.88
CA LEU A 256 8.05 3.48 24.13
C LEU A 256 9.33 2.92 23.49
N LYS A 257 10.07 3.74 22.75
CA LYS A 257 11.34 3.32 22.13
C LYS A 257 12.37 2.88 23.17
N ARG A 258 12.43 3.56 24.32
CA ARG A 258 13.34 3.21 25.42
C ARG A 258 13.01 1.85 26.01
N GLU A 259 11.74 1.58 26.30
CA GLU A 259 11.30 0.28 26.82
C GLU A 259 11.54 -0.85 25.81
N LEU A 260 11.17 -0.64 24.54
CA LEU A 260 11.44 -1.60 23.48
C LEU A 260 12.96 -1.85 23.32
N SER A 261 13.77 -0.80 23.45
CA SER A 261 15.23 -0.96 23.41
C SER A 261 15.77 -1.80 24.55
N GLY A 262 15.17 -1.67 25.75
CA GLY A 262 15.50 -2.49 26.91
C GLY A 262 15.18 -3.97 26.69
N VAL A 263 14.01 -4.27 26.12
CA VAL A 263 13.60 -5.65 25.80
C VAL A 263 14.48 -6.28 24.73
N LEU A 264 14.76 -5.54 23.65
CA LEU A 264 15.54 -6.04 22.52
C LEU A 264 17.04 -6.05 22.81
N GLY A 265 17.47 -5.36 23.88
CA GLY A 265 18.89 -5.16 24.20
C GLY A 265 19.63 -4.39 23.11
N ALA A 266 18.92 -3.54 22.36
CA ALA A 266 19.43 -2.80 21.21
C ALA A 266 18.65 -1.48 21.03
N PRO A 267 19.30 -0.37 20.64
CA PRO A 267 18.59 0.91 20.47
C PRO A 267 17.57 0.85 19.33
N VAL A 268 16.32 1.19 19.63
CA VAL A 268 15.23 1.31 18.64
C VAL A 268 15.22 2.70 18.05
N GLU A 269 15.39 2.80 16.73
CA GLU A 269 15.33 4.06 15.99
C GLU A 269 13.92 4.40 15.56
N GLN A 270 13.19 3.42 15.01
CA GLN A 270 11.86 3.62 14.47
C GLN A 270 10.92 2.51 14.93
N VAL A 271 9.65 2.87 15.08
CA VAL A 271 8.56 1.99 15.50
C VAL A 271 7.38 2.24 14.58
N ALA A 272 6.72 1.17 14.18
CA ALA A 272 5.54 1.18 13.34
C ALA A 272 4.54 0.13 13.82
N LEU A 273 3.25 0.44 13.77
CA LEU A 273 2.17 -0.46 14.19
C LEU A 273 1.29 -0.83 13.00
N GLY A 274 0.87 -2.10 12.95
CA GLY A 274 -0.04 -2.65 11.96
C GLY A 274 0.61 -3.11 10.65
N ALA A 275 -0.25 -3.56 9.72
CA ALA A 275 0.14 -4.19 8.46
C ALA A 275 0.68 -3.21 7.40
N ARG A 276 0.45 -1.90 7.57
CA ARG A 276 0.71 -0.89 6.53
C ARG A 276 2.19 -0.57 6.31
N HIS A 277 3.10 -1.06 7.14
CA HIS A 277 4.52 -0.64 7.11
C HIS A 277 5.50 -1.79 6.83
N ALA A 278 5.00 -2.98 6.50
CA ALA A 278 5.82 -4.05 5.95
C ALA A 278 6.03 -3.84 4.45
N PRO A 279 7.27 -3.67 3.96
CA PRO A 279 7.51 -3.67 2.53
C PRO A 279 7.27 -5.10 2.05
N ARG A 280 6.29 -5.28 1.14
CA ARG A 280 6.13 -6.43 0.22
C ARG A 280 6.06 -7.87 0.78
N ALA A 281 6.12 -8.11 2.09
CA ALA A 281 6.38 -9.46 2.59
C ALA A 281 5.15 -10.35 2.79
N GLY A 282 3.91 -9.84 2.71
CA GLY A 282 2.72 -10.65 3.04
C GLY A 282 2.67 -11.14 4.49
N TYR A 283 3.57 -10.62 5.35
CA TYR A 283 3.60 -10.85 6.79
C TYR A 283 2.97 -9.67 7.51
N GLY A 284 2.06 -9.96 8.43
CA GLY A 284 1.56 -9.01 9.42
C GLY A 284 0.10 -8.60 9.25
N GLY A 285 -0.66 -8.72 10.34
CA GLY A 285 -1.98 -8.10 10.50
C GLY A 285 -1.93 -6.90 11.44
N ASP A 286 -3.08 -6.42 11.89
CA ASP A 286 -3.23 -5.28 12.83
C ASP A 286 -2.49 -5.47 14.18
N HIS A 287 -2.04 -6.70 14.47
CA HIS A 287 -1.25 -7.07 15.66
C HIS A 287 0.27 -6.93 15.45
N SER A 288 0.72 -6.36 14.33
CA SER A 288 2.16 -6.28 14.02
C SER A 288 2.79 -5.04 14.65
N LEU A 289 3.91 -5.23 15.32
CA LEU A 289 4.79 -4.16 15.78
C LEU A 289 6.11 -4.28 15.02
N TRP A 290 6.40 -3.31 14.17
CA TRP A 290 7.62 -3.26 13.37
C TRP A 290 8.62 -2.33 14.04
N VAL A 291 9.84 -2.80 14.25
CA VAL A 291 10.91 -2.00 14.85
C VAL A 291 12.14 -1.97 13.96
N LYS A 292 12.71 -0.79 13.81
CA LYS A 292 14.02 -0.59 13.18
C LYS A 292 15.02 -0.30 14.28
N LEU A 293 16.08 -1.09 14.33
CA LEU A 293 17.17 -0.91 15.27
C LEU A 293 18.23 0.02 14.69
N ALA A 294 18.93 0.72 15.58
CA ALA A 294 20.18 1.36 15.25
C ALA A 294 21.22 0.30 14.87
N TYR A 295 22.34 0.75 14.30
CA TYR A 295 23.44 -0.17 14.02
C TYR A 295 23.85 -0.91 15.31
N VAL A 296 23.80 -2.24 15.25
CA VAL A 296 24.27 -3.17 16.27
C VAL A 296 25.33 -4.06 15.64
N ASP A 297 26.20 -4.64 16.47
CA ASP A 297 27.16 -5.62 15.98
C ASP A 297 26.47 -6.87 15.43
N ARG A 298 27.24 -7.67 14.68
CA ARG A 298 26.74 -8.88 14.01
C ARG A 298 26.17 -9.90 15.01
N ALA A 299 26.81 -10.06 16.16
CA ALA A 299 26.40 -11.05 17.15
C ALA A 299 25.04 -10.68 17.76
N LYS A 300 24.85 -9.42 18.13
CA LYS A 300 23.57 -8.90 18.63
C LYS A 300 22.49 -8.94 17.55
N PHE A 301 22.82 -8.62 16.30
CA PHE A 301 21.86 -8.74 15.19
C PHE A 301 21.37 -10.18 15.01
N ASP A 302 22.27 -11.17 14.98
CA ASP A 302 21.92 -12.58 14.81
C ASP A 302 21.16 -13.13 16.02
N GLU A 303 21.47 -12.67 17.25
CA GLU A 303 20.69 -12.97 18.46
C GLU A 303 19.22 -12.55 18.30
N ILE A 304 18.96 -11.30 17.91
CA ILE A 304 17.60 -10.76 17.76
C ILE A 304 16.88 -11.44 16.61
N ARG A 305 17.55 -11.63 15.46
CA ARG A 305 16.98 -12.28 14.26
C ARG A 305 16.59 -13.74 14.50
N SER A 306 17.24 -14.43 15.44
CA SER A 306 16.86 -15.79 15.81
C SER A 306 15.50 -15.87 16.51
N ARG A 307 15.04 -14.76 17.10
CA ARG A 307 13.78 -14.67 17.85
C ARG A 307 12.68 -13.96 17.08
N TYR A 308 13.04 -12.96 16.29
CA TYR A 308 12.10 -12.09 15.60
C TYR A 308 12.39 -12.07 14.09
N PRO A 309 11.38 -12.29 13.23
CA PRO A 309 11.57 -12.22 11.79
C PRO A 309 12.15 -10.87 11.37
N TYR A 310 13.15 -10.89 10.49
CA TYR A 310 13.76 -9.69 9.94
C TYR A 310 13.45 -9.57 8.45
N VAL A 311 12.84 -8.45 8.05
CA VAL A 311 12.33 -8.21 6.70
C VAL A 311 12.58 -6.76 6.33
N ASP A 312 13.25 -6.53 5.20
CA ASP A 312 13.44 -5.22 4.57
C ASP A 312 13.91 -4.09 5.52
N GLY A 313 14.81 -4.42 6.46
CA GLY A 313 15.35 -3.44 7.40
C GLY A 313 14.64 -3.37 8.74
N TRP A 314 13.60 -4.18 8.95
CA TRP A 314 12.74 -4.14 10.14
C TRP A 314 12.66 -5.51 10.81
N PHE A 315 12.57 -5.51 12.13
CA PHE A 315 12.16 -6.69 12.89
C PHE A 315 10.65 -6.67 13.09
N HIS A 316 10.02 -7.82 12.87
CA HIS A 316 8.61 -8.05 13.15
C HIS A 316 8.46 -8.58 14.58
N LEU A 317 7.72 -7.84 15.38
CA LEU A 317 7.33 -8.22 16.74
C LEU A 317 5.81 -8.42 16.76
N ASN A 318 5.37 -9.38 17.58
CA ASN A 318 3.95 -9.58 17.79
C ASN A 318 3.46 -8.69 18.94
N ALA A 319 2.62 -7.70 18.64
CA ALA A 319 2.04 -6.78 19.62
C ALA A 319 1.16 -7.48 20.67
N CYS A 320 0.81 -8.74 20.45
CA CYS A 320 -0.04 -9.54 21.34
C CYS A 320 0.73 -10.48 22.26
N GLU A 321 2.05 -10.55 22.10
CA GLU A 321 2.96 -11.31 22.95
C GLU A 321 3.59 -10.39 24.01
N GLU A 322 3.87 -10.96 25.18
CA GLU A 322 4.66 -10.25 26.18
C GLU A 322 6.15 -10.24 25.78
N PRO A 323 6.89 -9.17 26.10
CA PRO A 323 6.47 -8.00 26.88
C PRO A 323 5.79 -6.89 26.03
N PHE A 324 5.68 -7.05 24.72
CA PHE A 324 5.25 -5.98 23.81
C PHE A 324 3.81 -5.52 24.05
N HIS A 325 2.92 -6.45 24.37
CA HIS A 325 1.52 -6.16 24.65
C HIS A 325 1.37 -5.18 25.83
N SER A 326 2.01 -5.48 26.97
CA SER A 326 1.95 -4.61 28.14
C SER A 326 2.66 -3.27 27.93
N ILE A 327 3.76 -3.24 27.17
CA ILE A 327 4.44 -2.00 26.77
C ILE A 327 3.48 -1.10 25.98
N LEU A 328 2.81 -1.64 24.96
CA LEU A 328 1.91 -0.86 24.11
C LEU A 328 0.72 -0.30 24.91
N LEU A 329 0.12 -1.09 25.80
CA LEU A 329 -0.99 -0.61 26.63
C LEU A 329 -0.59 0.51 27.60
N ARG A 330 0.67 0.56 28.07
CA ARG A 330 1.16 1.67 28.90
C ARG A 330 1.31 2.97 28.11
N HIS A 331 1.79 2.89 26.87
CA HIS A 331 2.10 4.05 26.03
C HIS A 331 0.92 4.53 25.17
N PHE A 332 -0.09 3.69 24.98
CA PHE A 332 -1.34 4.02 24.29
C PHE A 332 -2.55 3.73 25.20
N PRO A 333 -2.71 4.51 26.29
CA PRO A 333 -3.68 4.20 27.33
C PRO A 333 -5.12 4.59 26.97
N ASP A 334 -5.34 5.25 25.82
CA ASP A 334 -6.70 5.64 25.44
C ASP A 334 -7.55 4.41 25.14
N GLU A 335 -8.81 4.47 25.55
CA GLU A 335 -9.74 3.33 25.50
C GLU A 335 -9.91 2.80 24.07
N ALA A 336 -9.89 3.69 23.07
CA ALA A 336 -10.01 3.33 21.66
C ALA A 336 -8.79 2.52 21.16
N SER A 337 -7.57 2.97 21.44
CA SER A 337 -6.33 2.25 21.09
C SER A 337 -6.22 0.91 21.81
N ALA A 338 -6.57 0.86 23.09
CA ALA A 338 -6.58 -0.38 23.87
C ALA A 338 -7.63 -1.38 23.35
N GLU A 339 -8.82 -0.90 22.96
CA GLU A 339 -9.86 -1.74 22.35
C GLU A 339 -9.41 -2.28 20.98
N VAL A 340 -8.78 -1.44 20.15
CA VAL A 340 -8.23 -1.83 18.84
C VAL A 340 -7.17 -2.93 19.01
N LEU A 341 -6.20 -2.73 19.90
CA LEU A 341 -5.16 -3.73 20.18
C LEU A 341 -5.78 -5.01 20.76
N GLY A 342 -6.73 -4.88 21.69
CA GLY A 342 -7.46 -6.02 22.27
C GLY A 342 -8.21 -6.83 21.22
N ARG A 343 -8.90 -6.18 20.27
CA ARG A 343 -9.57 -6.84 19.14
C ARG A 343 -8.56 -7.53 18.22
N ALA A 344 -7.47 -6.85 17.85
CA ALA A 344 -6.41 -7.43 17.03
C ALA A 344 -5.82 -8.70 17.69
N CYS A 345 -5.59 -8.67 19.01
CA CYS A 345 -5.07 -9.82 19.75
C CYS A 345 -6.05 -10.96 19.90
N ARG A 346 -7.35 -10.69 20.10
CA ARG A 346 -8.39 -11.74 20.07
C ARG A 346 -8.45 -12.42 18.70
N ARG A 347 -8.44 -11.63 17.62
CA ARG A 347 -8.43 -12.13 16.23
C ARG A 347 -7.19 -12.99 15.96
N TYR A 348 -6.00 -12.52 16.34
CA TYR A 348 -4.76 -13.27 16.18
C TYR A 348 -4.77 -14.59 16.95
N ARG A 349 -5.15 -14.57 18.23
CA ARG A 349 -5.23 -15.79 19.05
C ARG A 349 -6.21 -16.81 18.47
N ALA A 350 -7.37 -16.36 18.02
CA ALA A 350 -8.35 -17.23 17.35
C ALA A 350 -7.79 -17.85 16.06
N GLN A 351 -7.04 -17.08 15.26
CA GLN A 351 -6.38 -17.59 14.06
C GLN A 351 -5.30 -18.64 14.39
N VAL A 352 -4.44 -18.36 15.38
CA VAL A 352 -3.39 -19.29 15.82
C VAL A 352 -4.01 -20.59 16.36
N GLU A 353 -5.04 -20.48 17.21
CA GLU A 353 -5.76 -21.64 17.72
C GLU A 353 -6.38 -22.43 16.57
N TRP A 354 -7.05 -21.75 15.64
CA TRP A 354 -7.65 -22.41 14.48
C TRP A 354 -6.64 -23.20 13.65
N PHE A 355 -5.48 -22.62 13.36
CA PHE A 355 -4.41 -23.33 12.64
C PHE A 355 -3.83 -24.49 13.45
N ALA A 356 -3.75 -24.36 14.78
CA ALA A 356 -3.40 -25.49 15.64
C ALA A 356 -4.45 -26.62 15.56
N ARG A 357 -5.75 -26.30 15.49
CA ARG A 357 -6.82 -27.30 15.27
C ARG A 357 -6.70 -27.98 13.91
N ILE A 358 -6.32 -27.26 12.85
CA ILE A 358 -6.05 -27.85 11.53
C ILE A 358 -4.90 -28.85 11.62
N ARG A 359 -3.77 -28.46 12.23
CA ARG A 359 -2.64 -29.38 12.44
C ARG A 359 -3.08 -30.61 13.23
N GLU A 360 -3.85 -30.43 14.30
CA GLU A 360 -4.35 -31.53 15.12
C GLU A 360 -5.26 -32.48 14.33
N LEU A 361 -6.14 -31.96 13.47
CA LEU A 361 -6.99 -32.76 12.59
C LEU A 361 -6.14 -33.68 11.70
N PHE A 362 -5.12 -33.12 11.03
CA PHE A 362 -4.24 -33.90 10.17
C PHE A 362 -3.38 -34.89 10.96
N ARG A 363 -2.93 -34.52 12.16
CA ARG A 363 -2.19 -35.40 13.07
C ARG A 363 -3.04 -36.58 13.52
N ARG A 364 -4.31 -36.38 13.87
CA ARG A 364 -5.22 -37.46 14.30
C ARG A 364 -5.61 -38.37 13.14
N ARG A 365 -6.10 -37.77 12.05
CA ARG A 365 -6.71 -38.51 10.94
C ARG A 365 -5.68 -39.18 10.05
N TYR A 366 -4.58 -38.46 9.77
CA TYR A 366 -3.58 -38.92 8.83
C TYR A 366 -2.22 -39.18 9.50
N ARG A 367 -2.06 -39.03 10.82
CA ARG A 367 -0.76 -39.28 11.50
C ARG A 367 0.42 -38.52 10.86
N VAL A 368 0.16 -37.34 10.32
CA VAL A 368 1.15 -36.46 9.71
C VAL A 368 0.92 -35.03 10.19
N GLU A 369 2.00 -34.29 10.39
CA GLU A 369 1.94 -32.89 10.82
C GLU A 369 2.19 -31.96 9.64
N PRO A 370 1.29 -31.02 9.35
CA PRO A 370 1.53 -29.99 8.34
C PRO A 370 2.73 -29.10 8.71
N THR A 371 3.59 -28.83 7.73
CA THR A 371 4.69 -27.86 7.88
C THR A 371 4.21 -26.43 7.75
N ASP A 372 3.19 -26.20 6.92
CA ASP A 372 2.72 -24.85 6.58
C ASP A 372 1.22 -24.90 6.23
N ILE A 373 0.50 -23.85 6.61
CA ILE A 373 -0.93 -23.69 6.39
C ILE A 373 -1.17 -22.25 5.95
N GLU A 374 -1.60 -22.08 4.71
CA GLU A 374 -1.85 -20.77 4.13
C GLU A 374 -3.34 -20.59 3.80
N HIS A 375 -3.90 -19.46 4.20
CA HIS A 375 -5.28 -19.11 3.85
C HIS A 375 -5.35 -18.54 2.43
N ARG A 376 -6.20 -19.13 1.56
CA ARG A 376 -6.32 -18.79 0.13
C ARG A 376 -7.75 -18.42 -0.27
N GLY A 377 -8.40 -17.54 0.50
CA GLY A 377 -9.79 -17.17 0.23
C GLY A 377 -10.73 -18.31 0.60
N GLU A 378 -11.15 -19.14 -0.35
CA GLU A 378 -12.15 -20.21 -0.16
C GLU A 378 -11.60 -21.51 0.46
N TYR A 379 -10.28 -21.69 0.48
CA TYR A 379 -9.63 -22.90 0.98
C TYR A 379 -8.34 -22.60 1.74
N TYR A 380 -7.80 -23.62 2.39
CA TYR A 380 -6.47 -23.64 2.97
C TYR A 380 -5.51 -24.44 2.08
N ALA A 381 -4.36 -23.86 1.77
CA ALA A 381 -3.25 -24.60 1.18
C ALA A 381 -2.41 -25.20 2.30
N VAL A 382 -2.53 -26.52 2.50
CA VAL A 382 -1.85 -27.27 3.57
C VAL A 382 -0.66 -28.01 2.99
N ARG A 383 0.55 -27.69 3.46
CA ARG A 383 1.79 -28.33 3.04
C ARG A 383 2.31 -29.29 4.10
N PHE A 384 3.00 -30.32 3.64
CA PHE A 384 3.56 -31.36 4.47
C PHE A 384 5.04 -31.55 4.15
N PRO A 385 5.81 -32.18 5.06
CA PRO A 385 7.10 -32.75 4.69
C PRO A 385 6.89 -33.86 3.65
N TYR A 386 7.96 -34.42 3.11
CA TYR A 386 7.85 -35.52 2.15
C TYR A 386 7.08 -36.71 2.77
N LEU A 387 5.87 -36.98 2.25
CA LEU A 387 4.90 -37.92 2.85
C LEU A 387 5.07 -39.39 2.46
N GLY A 388 5.92 -39.70 1.48
CA GLY A 388 5.95 -41.02 0.84
C GLY A 388 4.68 -41.30 0.00
N ARG A 389 4.72 -42.34 -0.85
CA ARG A 389 3.69 -42.58 -1.88
C ARG A 389 2.32 -42.96 -1.30
N GLU A 390 2.30 -43.80 -0.27
CA GLU A 390 1.05 -44.30 0.31
C GLU A 390 0.28 -43.19 1.01
N LYS A 391 0.96 -42.42 1.87
CA LYS A 391 0.32 -41.32 2.58
C LYS A 391 -0.09 -40.18 1.68
N PHE A 392 0.72 -39.87 0.67
CA PHE A 392 0.32 -38.90 -0.35
C PHE A 392 -0.99 -39.30 -1.02
N LYS A 393 -1.12 -40.57 -1.46
CA LYS A 393 -2.35 -41.06 -2.11
C LYS A 393 -3.56 -41.02 -1.18
N GLU A 394 -3.37 -41.35 0.10
CA GLU A 394 -4.44 -41.31 1.09
C GLU A 394 -5.00 -39.88 1.23
N ILE A 395 -4.14 -38.88 1.41
CA ILE A 395 -4.57 -37.48 1.54
C ILE A 395 -5.11 -36.95 0.21
N ALA A 396 -4.50 -37.31 -0.92
CA ALA A 396 -4.95 -36.91 -2.26
C ALA A 396 -6.32 -37.50 -2.64
N SER A 397 -6.71 -38.63 -2.04
CA SER A 397 -8.07 -39.19 -2.19
C SER A 397 -9.13 -38.30 -1.53
N ALA A 398 -8.74 -37.54 -0.51
CA ALA A 398 -9.60 -36.65 0.23
C ALA A 398 -9.56 -35.22 -0.31
N TYR A 399 -8.39 -34.69 -0.69
CA TYR A 399 -8.24 -33.28 -1.07
C TYR A 399 -7.47 -33.11 -2.37
N THR A 400 -7.83 -32.07 -3.13
CA THR A 400 -7.14 -31.71 -4.37
C THR A 400 -5.72 -31.25 -4.06
N TYR A 401 -4.72 -31.86 -4.71
CA TYR A 401 -3.33 -31.42 -4.62
C TYR A 401 -2.97 -30.53 -5.81
N SER A 402 -2.51 -29.31 -5.56
CA SER A 402 -1.96 -28.42 -6.60
C SER A 402 -0.90 -27.48 -6.03
N SER A 403 0.02 -27.03 -6.88
CA SER A 403 1.05 -26.04 -6.52
C SER A 403 1.85 -26.36 -5.24
N GLY A 404 2.11 -27.66 -4.98
CA GLY A 404 2.88 -28.09 -3.82
C GLY A 404 2.10 -28.17 -2.50
N ALA A 405 0.77 -28.07 -2.51
CA ALA A 405 -0.07 -28.12 -1.32
C ALA A 405 -1.38 -28.90 -1.55
N PHE A 406 -2.00 -29.37 -0.46
CA PHE A 406 -3.36 -29.88 -0.48
C PHE A 406 -4.36 -28.75 -0.22
N ASN A 407 -5.33 -28.58 -1.10
CA ASN A 407 -6.36 -27.55 -1.01
C ASN A 407 -7.54 -28.08 -0.21
N VAL A 408 -7.68 -27.59 1.03
CA VAL A 408 -8.70 -28.03 1.98
C VAL A 408 -9.78 -26.95 2.07
N GLY A 409 -10.97 -27.23 1.53
CA GLY A 409 -12.10 -26.31 1.58
C GLY A 409 -12.55 -26.05 3.03
N LYS A 410 -12.84 -24.78 3.37
CA LYS A 410 -13.17 -24.38 4.74
C LYS A 410 -14.40 -25.05 5.34
N GLN A 411 -15.50 -25.11 4.58
CA GLN A 411 -16.73 -25.76 5.04
C GLN A 411 -16.49 -27.22 5.41
N ARG A 412 -15.78 -27.94 4.54
CA ARG A 412 -15.39 -29.33 4.80
C ARG A 412 -14.51 -29.46 6.03
N LEU A 413 -13.54 -28.55 6.21
CA LEU A 413 -12.68 -28.52 7.37
C LEU A 413 -13.48 -28.37 8.67
N VAL A 414 -14.48 -27.47 8.70
CA VAL A 414 -15.39 -27.30 9.84
C VAL A 414 -16.18 -28.58 10.13
N GLU A 415 -16.71 -29.24 9.09
CA GLU A 415 -17.43 -30.51 9.26
C GLU A 415 -16.53 -31.62 9.81
N GLU A 416 -15.30 -31.72 9.31
CA GLU A 416 -14.34 -32.71 9.77
C GLU A 416 -13.90 -32.43 11.21
N MET A 417 -13.63 -31.18 11.57
CA MET A 417 -13.35 -30.80 12.95
C MET A 417 -14.53 -31.07 13.89
N ARG A 418 -15.78 -30.88 13.42
CA ARG A 418 -16.98 -31.22 14.20
C ARG A 418 -17.04 -32.72 14.50
N ARG A 419 -16.76 -33.57 13.50
CA ARG A 419 -16.76 -35.03 13.68
C ARG A 419 -15.67 -35.50 14.65
N GLU A 420 -14.52 -34.84 14.64
CA GLU A 420 -13.35 -35.17 15.48
C GLU A 420 -13.38 -34.49 16.87
N GLY A 421 -14.46 -33.76 17.19
CA GLY A 421 -14.59 -33.04 18.46
C GLY A 421 -13.58 -31.90 18.64
N LEU A 422 -13.02 -31.36 17.55
CA LEU A 422 -11.98 -30.32 17.59
C LEU A 422 -12.53 -28.88 17.63
N LEU A 423 -13.86 -28.72 17.59
CA LEU A 423 -14.53 -27.42 17.66
C LEU A 423 -14.86 -26.96 19.09
N GLU A 424 -14.60 -27.79 20.10
CA GLU A 424 -14.87 -27.41 21.50
C GLU A 424 -14.02 -26.19 21.91
N GLY A 425 -14.68 -25.14 22.41
CA GLY A 425 -14.05 -23.87 22.80
C GLY A 425 -13.72 -22.92 21.64
N VAL A 426 -14.01 -23.30 20.38
CA VAL A 426 -13.72 -22.46 19.22
C VAL A 426 -14.85 -21.46 18.96
N ASP A 427 -14.52 -20.17 18.91
CA ASP A 427 -15.46 -19.11 18.53
C ASP A 427 -15.67 -19.07 17.00
N LEU A 428 -16.64 -19.85 16.52
CA LEU A 428 -16.96 -19.96 15.10
C LEU A 428 -17.47 -18.64 14.50
N GLU A 429 -18.14 -17.78 15.27
CA GLU A 429 -18.64 -16.50 14.76
C GLU A 429 -17.48 -15.52 14.52
N LEU A 430 -16.52 -15.49 15.45
CA LEU A 430 -15.27 -14.75 15.23
C LEU A 430 -14.53 -15.28 14.01
N LEU A 431 -14.35 -16.60 13.88
CA LEU A 431 -13.67 -17.18 12.70
C LEU A 431 -14.39 -16.88 11.39
N LYS A 432 -15.73 -16.84 11.36
CA LYS A 432 -16.51 -16.41 10.19
C LYS A 432 -16.24 -14.96 9.84
N SER A 433 -16.23 -14.06 10.82
CA SER A 433 -15.92 -12.63 10.62
C SER A 433 -14.50 -12.40 10.10
N LEU A 434 -13.59 -13.32 10.41
CA LEU A 434 -12.21 -13.34 9.90
C LEU A 434 -12.10 -13.95 8.50
N GLY A 435 -13.18 -14.54 7.99
CA GLY A 435 -13.15 -15.33 6.77
C GLY A 435 -12.21 -16.52 6.90
N LEU A 436 -12.16 -17.19 8.06
CA LEU A 436 -11.38 -18.42 8.27
C LEU A 436 -12.24 -19.69 8.13
N VAL A 437 -13.55 -19.61 8.34
CA VAL A 437 -14.46 -20.76 8.23
C VAL A 437 -15.59 -20.53 7.25
#